data_AF-A0A7S7ZDE6-F1
#
_entry.id   AF-A0A7S7ZDE6-F1
#
_cell.length_a   1.000
_cell.length_b   1.000
_cell.length_c   1.000
_cell.angle_alpha   90.00
_cell.angle_beta   90.00
_cell.angle_gamma   90.00
#
_symmetry.space_group_name_H-M   'P 1'
#
loop_
_entity.id
_entity.type
_entity.pdbx_description
1 polymer ?
#
loop_
_entity_poly.entity_id
_entity_poly.type
_entity_poly.pdbx_seq_one_letter_code
_entity_poly.pdbx_strand_id
1 'polypeptide(L)' 'MTAVDRRAACLMQAAACREQAASDPLNHDYWVDETIKWLELAHAPASQVVVTVEMRPSIPIKTSAA' A
#
# COMPACT_ATOMS: atom_id res chain seq x y z
N MET A 1 15.33 5.97 10.65
CA MET A 1 14.63 6.07 9.35
C MET A 1 13.17 6.32 9.67
N THR A 2 12.69 7.55 9.50
CA THR A 2 11.30 7.94 9.81
C THR A 2 10.38 7.17 8.87
N ALA A 3 9.43 6.41 9.41
CA ALA A 3 8.41 5.73 8.62
C ALA A 3 7.74 6.77 7.70
N VAL A 4 7.72 6.51 6.39
CA VAL A 4 7.03 7.38 5.43
C VAL A 4 5.56 7.40 5.84
N ASP A 5 5.05 8.59 6.17
CA ASP A 5 3.62 8.75 6.45
C ASP A 5 2.84 8.45 5.16
N ARG A 6 2.19 7.28 5.14
CA ARG A 6 1.40 6.81 4.00
C ARG A 6 0.38 7.87 3.58
N ARG A 7 -0.23 8.56 4.55
CA ARG A 7 -1.21 9.61 4.25
C ARG A 7 -0.54 10.78 3.53
N ALA A 8 0.59 11.26 4.03
CA ALA A 8 1.34 12.33 3.37
C ALA A 8 1.81 11.93 1.96
N ALA A 9 2.27 10.70 1.77
CA ALA A 9 2.68 10.18 0.46
C ALA A 9 1.51 10.13 -0.54
N CYS A 10 0.34 9.62 -0.11
CA CYS A 10 -0.85 9.61 -0.94
C CYS A 10 -1.33 11.02 -1.30
N LEU A 11 -1.26 11.98 -0.37
CA LEU A 11 -1.63 13.38 -0.64
C LEU A 11 -0.68 14.06 -1.64
N MET A 12 0.62 13.78 -1.55
CA MET A 12 1.59 14.30 -2.54
C MET A 12 1.31 13.75 -3.94
N GLN A 13 0.99 12.46 -4.07
CA GLN A 13 0.64 11.86 -5.36
C GLN A 13 -0.67 12.44 -5.91
N ALA A 14 -1.69 12.62 -5.08
CA ALA A 14 -2.94 13.26 -5.49
C ALA A 14 -2.71 14.69 -6.02
N ALA A 15 -1.81 15.46 -5.40
CA ALA A 15 -1.47 16.80 -5.88
C ALA A 15 -0.77 16.75 -7.25
N ALA A 16 0.18 15.83 -7.45
CA ALA A 16 0.86 15.65 -8.73
C ALA A 16 -0.12 15.27 -9.86
N CYS A 17 -1.07 14.37 -9.60
CA CYS A 17 -2.10 14.01 -10.58
C CYS A 17 -2.97 15.22 -10.96
N ARG A 18 -3.30 16.12 -10.02
CA ARG A 18 -4.04 17.35 -10.34
C ARG A 18 -3.25 18.30 -11.24
N GLU A 19 -1.94 18.44 -11.00
CA GLU A 19 -1.07 19.22 -11.88
C GLU A 19 -1.00 18.63 -13.30
N GLN A 20 -0.99 17.30 -13.40
CA GLN A 20 -1.05 16.60 -14.68
C GLN A 20 -2.40 16.78 -15.38
N ALA A 21 -3.52 16.74 -14.66
CA ALA A 21 -4.85 17.02 -15.22
C ALA A 21 -4.91 18.42 -15.86
N ALA A 22 -4.28 19.42 -15.24
CA ALA A 22 -4.21 20.77 -15.78
C ALA A 22 -3.27 20.88 -17.00
N SER A 23 -2.21 20.07 -17.03
CA SER A 23 -1.18 20.11 -18.08
C SER A 23 -1.48 19.21 -19.28
N ASP A 24 -2.34 18.20 -19.11
CA ASP A 24 -2.75 17.23 -20.12
C ASP A 24 -4.29 17.16 -20.23
N PRO A 25 -4.91 18.08 -20.99
CA PRO A 25 -6.36 18.14 -21.15
C PRO A 25 -6.96 16.89 -21.83
N LEU A 26 -6.16 16.15 -22.62
CA LEU A 26 -6.63 14.96 -23.33
C LEU A 26 -6.90 13.80 -22.37
N ASN A 27 -6.12 13.71 -21.30
CA ASN A 27 -6.27 12.70 -20.25
C ASN A 27 -6.78 13.31 -18.94
N HIS A 28 -7.43 14.48 -19.00
CA HIS A 28 -7.90 15.20 -17.81
C HIS A 28 -8.71 14.29 -16.88
N ASP A 29 -9.70 13.59 -17.42
CA ASP A 29 -10.59 12.74 -16.62
C ASP A 29 -9.84 11.55 -16.00
N TYR A 30 -8.87 10.97 -16.73
CA TYR A 30 -7.98 9.94 -16.19
C TYR A 30 -7.17 10.45 -14.99
N TRP A 31 -6.59 11.65 -15.09
CA TRP A 31 -5.82 12.25 -14.00
C TRP A 31 -6.69 12.66 -12.81
N VAL A 32 -7.95 13.03 -13.05
CA VAL A 32 -8.95 13.25 -11.99
C VAL A 32 -9.29 11.94 -11.29
N ASP A 33 -9.50 10.85 -12.02
CA ASP A 33 -9.77 9.53 -11.44
C ASP A 33 -8.58 9.04 -10.59
N GLU A 34 -7.34 9.20 -11.07
CA GLU A 34 -6.14 8.88 -10.28
C GLU A 34 -6.03 9.73 -9.02
N THR A 35 -6.36 11.02 -9.11
CA THR A 35 -6.41 11.89 -7.93
C THR A 35 -7.38 11.35 -6.88
N ILE A 36 -8.57 10.91 -7.29
CA ILE A 36 -9.58 10.36 -6.37
C ILE A 36 -9.05 9.10 -5.68
N LYS A 37 -8.45 8.16 -6.44
CA LYS A 37 -7.86 6.93 -5.88
C LYS A 37 -6.81 7.23 -4.80
N TRP A 38 -5.93 8.20 -5.05
CA TRP A 38 -4.92 8.59 -4.06
C TRP A 38 -5.54 9.21 -2.81
N LEU A 39 -6.61 10.01 -2.95
CA LEU A 39 -7.33 10.55 -1.81
C LEU A 39 -8.07 9.48 -1.01
N GLU A 40 -8.64 8.47 -1.66
CA GLU A 40 -9.26 7.32 -0.99
C GLU A 40 -8.22 6.51 -0.20
N LEU A 41 -7.04 6.24 -0.79
CA LEU A 41 -5.94 5.57 -0.12
C LEU A 41 -5.38 6.36 1.07
N ALA A 42 -5.38 7.69 0.99
CA ALA A 42 -4.98 8.56 2.09
C ALA A 42 -5.95 8.46 3.29
N HIS A 43 -7.24 8.23 3.04
CA HIS A 43 -8.29 8.11 4.06
C HIS A 43 -8.57 6.67 4.49
N ALA A 44 -8.15 5.67 3.70
CA ALA A 44 -8.34 4.28 4.05
C ALA A 44 -7.71 4.00 5.42
N PRO A 45 -8.34 3.19 6.29
CA PRO A 45 -7.67 2.77 7.52
C PRO A 45 -6.32 2.13 7.19
N ALA A 46 -5.32 2.33 8.05
CA ALA A 46 -4.09 1.55 7.97
C ALA A 46 -4.50 0.10 8.21
N SER A 47 -4.69 -0.68 7.14
CA SER A 47 -5.05 -2.07 7.25
C SER A 47 -3.94 -2.76 8.02
N GLN A 48 -4.18 -3.04 9.31
CA GLN A 48 -3.34 -3.93 10.09
C GLN A 48 -3.46 -5.30 9.45
N VAL A 49 -2.53 -5.61 8.56
CA VAL A 49 -2.37 -6.97 8.06
C VAL A 49 -1.89 -7.79 9.25
N VAL A 50 -2.81 -8.48 9.93
CA VAL A 50 -2.49 -9.46 10.96
C VAL A 50 -1.99 -10.70 10.23
N VAL A 51 -0.67 -10.87 10.17
CA VAL A 51 -0.05 -12.10 9.66
C VAL A 51 -0.01 -13.10 10.81
N THR A 52 -0.89 -14.08 10.80
CA THR A 52 -0.80 -15.25 11.67
C THR A 52 0.28 -16.18 11.12
N VAL A 53 1.46 -16.18 11.73
CA VAL A 53 2.51 -17.16 11.41
C VAL A 53 2.21 -18.43 12.18
N GLU A 54 1.65 -19.42 11.49
CA GLU A 54 1.53 -20.79 11.99
C GLU A 54 2.94 -21.40 12.08
N MET A 55 3.55 -21.33 13.27
CA MET A 55 4.82 -21.99 13.54
C MET A 55 4.56 -23.48 13.70
N ARG A 56 4.69 -24.26 12.62
CA ARG A 56 4.62 -25.72 12.70
C ARG A 56 5.75 -26.24 13.60
N PRO A 57 5.45 -26.99 14.68
CA PRO A 57 6.50 -27.63 15.46
C PRO A 57 7.18 -28.70 14.59
N SER A 58 8.49 -28.57 14.41
CA SER A 58 9.33 -29.58 13.78
C SER A 58 9.33 -30.84 14.64
N ILE A 59 8.76 -31.91 14.12
CA ILE A 59 8.76 -33.22 14.78
C ILE A 59 10.20 -33.77 14.71
N PRO A 60 10.86 -34.08 15.85
CA PRO A 60 12.19 -34.69 15.82
C PRO A 60 12.05 -36.16 15.35
N ILE A 61 12.69 -36.48 14.23
CA ILE A 61 12.79 -37.85 13.73
C ILE A 61 13.73 -38.61 14.69
N LYS A 62 13.19 -39.57 15.44
CA LYS A 62 14.02 -40.53 16.20
C LYS A 62 14.70 -41.47 15.20
N THR A 63 16.02 -41.36 15.06
CA THR A 63 16.82 -42.39 14.37
C THR A 63 17.04 -43.53 15.36
N SER A 64 16.42 -44.69 15.10
CA SER A 64 16.74 -45.93 15.79
C SER A 64 18.06 -46.46 15.25
N ALA A 65 19.05 -46.67 16.13
CA ALA A 65 20.22 -47.48 15.83
C ALA A 65 20.04 -48.87 16.46
N ALA A 66 20.34 -49.90 15.67
CA ALA A 66 20.19 -51.31 15.97
C ALA A 66 21.12 -51.80 17.08
#